data_AF-A0A835XY54-F1
#
_entry.id   AF-A0A835XY54-F1
#
_cell.length_a   1.000
_cell.length_b   1.000
_cell.length_c   1.000
_cell.angle_alpha   90.00
_cell.angle_beta   90.00
_cell.angle_gamma   90.00
#
_symmetry.space_group_name_H-M   'P 1'
#
loop_
_entity.id
_entity.type
_entity.pdbx_description
1 polymer ?
#
loop_
_entity_poly.entity_id
_entity_poly.type
_entity_poly.pdbx_seq_one_letter_code
_entity_poly.pdbx_strand_id
1 'polypeptide(L)'
;MLDISLSSLDDLDLRARSNSTSTWSCSLASVNQDAADFAAEGGVVEVDIAKPVGNLSSRLRVVEGVVAELKGVVAELAFESKGYRAIGLRHVVQAAHLKLGKRFGPKAEGQSWFQYLTGIQTADPDYFKRNNIEDCLDLLMKGPNTPYEAGNRAAHEPPPELIQIAVNAATGPGADWQAVWRFVRS
;
A
#
# COMPACT_ATOMS: atom_id res chain seq x y z
N MET A 1 16.95 -8.73 -7.77
CA MET A 1 17.65 -9.72 -6.93
C MET A 1 18.85 -9.00 -6.35
N LEU A 2 18.76 -8.50 -5.11
CA LEU A 2 19.85 -7.74 -4.50
C LEU A 2 20.78 -8.73 -3.81
N ASP A 3 21.93 -8.94 -4.41
CA ASP A 3 23.01 -9.75 -3.85
C ASP A 3 23.63 -8.97 -2.69
N ILE A 4 23.15 -9.22 -1.47
CA ILE A 4 23.79 -8.73 -0.26
C ILE A 4 24.91 -9.71 0.05
N SER A 5 26.03 -9.58 -0.67
CA SER A 5 27.24 -10.32 -0.36
C SER A 5 27.70 -9.92 1.05
N LEU A 6 27.74 -10.89 1.95
CA LEU A 6 28.39 -10.77 3.25
C LEU A 6 29.89 -10.68 2.98
N SER A 7 30.45 -9.47 2.97
CA SER A 7 31.90 -9.31 2.98
C SER A 7 32.43 -10.00 4.22
N SER A 8 33.27 -11.01 3.98
CA SER A 8 34.06 -11.72 4.98
C SER A 8 34.86 -10.72 5.84
N LEU A 9 35.17 -11.11 7.08
CA LEU A 9 36.06 -10.37 7.99
C LEU A 9 37.49 -10.17 7.44
N ASP A 10 37.77 -10.66 6.23
CA ASP A 10 39.04 -10.56 5.50
C ASP A 10 39.45 -9.12 5.13
N ASP A 11 38.60 -8.11 5.32
CA ASP A 11 38.90 -6.69 5.04
C ASP A 11 39.52 -5.92 6.23
N LEU A 12 39.80 -6.59 7.36
CA LEU A 12 40.46 -5.98 8.53
C LEU A 12 41.98 -5.92 8.34
N ASP A 13 42.51 -4.73 8.11
CA ASP A 13 43.95 -4.45 8.08
C ASP A 13 44.47 -4.36 9.53
N LEU A 14 45.11 -5.43 10.02
CA LEU A 14 45.76 -5.46 11.33
C LEU A 14 47.20 -4.93 11.19
N ARG A 15 47.55 -3.90 11.98
CA ARG A 15 48.93 -3.37 12.03
C ARG A 15 49.49 -3.46 13.43
N ALA A 16 50.59 -4.20 13.57
CA ALA A 16 51.36 -4.27 14.80
C ALA A 16 52.55 -3.30 14.70
N ARG A 17 52.76 -2.45 15.72
CA ARG A 17 53.94 -1.58 15.83
C ARG A 17 54.79 -2.03 17.02
N SER A 18 56.07 -2.26 16.75
CA SER A 18 57.12 -2.57 17.74
C SER A 18 58.33 -1.66 17.50
N ASN A 19 59.13 -1.43 18.53
CA ASN A 19 60.45 -0.78 18.43
C ASN A 19 61.54 -1.69 17.84
N SER A 20 61.21 -2.95 17.53
CA SER A 20 62.12 -3.92 16.91
C SER A 20 61.78 -4.14 15.43
N THR A 21 62.82 -4.32 14.61
CA THR A 21 62.79 -4.41 13.14
C THR A 21 62.15 -5.69 12.57
N SER A 22 61.48 -6.49 13.39
CA SER A 22 60.93 -7.79 13.02
C SER A 22 59.47 -7.69 12.59
N THR A 23 59.18 -8.07 11.34
CA THR A 23 57.81 -8.18 10.81
C THR A 23 57.25 -9.55 11.16
N TRP A 24 56.09 -9.60 11.82
CA TRP A 24 55.36 -10.83 12.14
C TRP A 24 54.04 -10.89 11.37
N SER A 25 53.66 -12.08 10.90
CA SER A 25 52.37 -12.37 10.27
C SER A 25 51.64 -13.45 11.06
N CYS A 26 50.42 -13.19 11.50
CA CYS A 26 49.56 -14.16 12.21
C CYS A 26 48.26 -14.41 11.46
N SER A 27 47.64 -15.57 11.71
CA SER A 27 46.32 -15.95 11.18
C SER A 27 45.21 -15.54 12.14
N LEU A 28 44.02 -15.21 11.64
CA LEU A 28 42.90 -14.70 12.45
C LEU A 28 42.50 -15.62 13.63
N ALA A 29 42.76 -16.92 13.52
CA ALA A 29 42.47 -17.92 14.56
C ALA A 29 43.46 -17.90 15.75
N SER A 30 44.65 -17.31 15.60
CA SER A 30 45.67 -17.19 16.66
C SER A 30 45.87 -15.76 17.19
N VAL A 31 45.20 -14.77 16.57
CA VAL A 31 45.33 -13.33 16.89
C VAL A 31 45.15 -13.01 18.37
N ASN A 32 44.23 -13.66 19.08
CA ASN A 32 43.99 -13.33 20.49
C ASN A 32 45.14 -13.72 21.44
N GLN A 33 45.82 -14.84 21.18
CA GLN A 33 46.96 -15.27 21.99
C GLN A 33 48.22 -14.51 21.57
N ASP A 34 48.45 -14.39 20.25
CA ASP A 34 49.62 -13.70 19.69
C ASP A 34 49.61 -12.18 19.98
N ALA A 35 48.43 -11.54 20.00
CA ALA A 35 48.31 -10.12 20.34
C ALA A 35 48.49 -9.84 21.84
N ALA A 36 48.07 -10.77 22.71
CA ALA A 36 48.27 -10.66 24.15
C ALA A 36 49.76 -10.80 24.52
N ASP A 37 50.45 -11.75 23.89
CA ASP A 37 51.89 -11.96 24.07
C ASP A 37 52.70 -10.77 23.48
N PHE A 38 52.29 -10.24 22.32
CA PHE A 38 52.91 -9.03 21.72
C PHE A 38 52.70 -7.76 22.56
N ALA A 39 51.51 -7.60 23.17
CA ALA A 39 51.24 -6.48 24.08
C ALA A 39 52.04 -6.59 25.39
N ALA A 40 52.28 -7.81 25.89
CA ALA A 40 53.10 -8.05 27.07
C ALA A 40 54.58 -7.67 26.88
N GLU A 41 55.08 -7.71 25.63
CA GLU A 41 56.42 -7.22 25.25
C GLU A 41 56.48 -5.70 24.99
N GLY A 42 55.39 -4.97 25.27
CA GLY A 42 55.29 -3.52 25.06
C GLY A 42 54.92 -3.10 23.64
N GLY A 43 54.51 -4.04 22.79
CA GLY A 43 53.98 -3.78 21.46
C GLY A 43 52.56 -3.19 21.51
N VAL A 44 52.22 -2.36 20.52
CA VAL A 44 50.87 -1.80 20.37
C VAL A 44 50.23 -2.35 19.10
N VAL A 45 49.03 -2.92 19.24
CA VAL A 45 48.21 -3.38 18.11
C VAL A 45 47.17 -2.31 17.80
N GLU A 46 47.24 -1.75 16.60
CA GLU A 46 46.25 -0.80 16.09
C GLU A 46 45.38 -1.52 15.04
N VAL A 47 44.07 -1.47 15.24
CA VAL A 47 43.09 -2.00 14.28
C VAL A 47 42.45 -0.82 13.57
N ASP A 48 42.69 -0.71 12.26
CA ASP A 48 42.03 0.31 11.45
C ASP A 48 40.62 -0.17 11.05
N ILE A 49 39.63 0.31 11.79
CA ILE A 49 38.22 0.02 11.52
C ILE A 49 37.57 1.03 10.56
N ALA A 50 38.30 2.03 10.05
CA ALA A 50 37.72 3.08 9.22
C ALA A 50 37.13 2.52 7.91
N LYS A 51 37.79 1.53 7.31
CA LYS A 51 37.30 0.83 6.10
C LYS A 51 36.00 0.05 6.37
N PRO A 52 35.92 -0.86 7.35
CA PRO A 52 34.66 -1.53 7.72
C PRO A 52 33.52 -0.55 8.07
N VAL A 53 33.81 0.49 8.86
CA VAL A 53 32.82 1.49 9.27
C VAL A 53 32.33 2.32 8.07
N GLY A 54 33.22 2.66 7.13
CA GLY A 54 32.88 3.33 5.88
C GLY A 54 31.98 2.47 4.99
N ASN A 55 32.26 1.17 4.89
CA ASN A 55 31.44 0.21 4.14
C ASN A 55 30.05 0.03 4.79
N LEU A 56 29.98 -0.12 6.11
CA LEU A 56 28.71 -0.19 6.83
C LEU A 56 27.88 1.09 6.62
N SER A 57 28.53 2.25 6.67
CA SER A 57 27.88 3.54 6.47
C SER A 57 27.36 3.73 5.05
N SER A 58 28.08 3.28 4.03
CA SER A 58 27.61 3.33 2.64
C SER A 58 26.42 2.40 2.41
N ARG A 59 26.45 1.19 2.97
CA ARG A 59 25.33 0.24 2.91
C ARG A 59 24.10 0.75 3.65
N LEU A 60 24.27 1.37 4.81
CA LEU A 60 23.16 1.98 5.55
C LEU A 60 22.46 3.04 4.69
N ARG A 61 23.21 3.91 4.01
CA ARG A 61 22.64 4.91 3.09
C ARG A 61 21.88 4.28 1.92
N VAL A 62 22.37 3.17 1.38
CA VAL A 62 21.65 2.42 0.32
C VAL A 62 20.32 1.88 0.86
N VAL A 63 20.33 1.27 2.05
CA VAL A 63 19.11 0.76 2.70
C VAL A 63 18.13 1.90 3.00
N GLU A 64 18.59 3.02 3.52
CA GLU A 64 17.77 4.21 3.77
C GLU A 64 17.13 4.74 2.49
N GLY A 65 17.88 4.77 1.38
CA GLY A 65 17.36 5.14 0.06
C GLY A 65 16.26 4.20 -0.43
N VAL A 66 16.48 2.89 -0.35
CA VAL A 66 15.47 1.88 -0.73
C VAL A 66 14.22 1.98 0.15
N VAL A 67 14.38 2.22 1.46
CA VAL A 67 13.24 2.41 2.38
C VAL A 67 12.44 3.65 2.01
N ALA A 68 13.09 4.76 1.63
CA ALA A 68 12.41 5.97 1.19
C ALA A 68 11.64 5.74 -0.12
N GLU A 69 12.24 5.04 -1.08
CA GLU A 69 11.60 4.67 -2.35
C GLU A 69 10.37 3.77 -2.12
N LEU A 70 10.51 2.72 -1.30
CA LEU A 70 9.40 1.83 -0.93
C LEU A 70 8.26 2.59 -0.24
N LYS A 71 8.57 3.53 0.66
CA LYS A 71 7.55 4.38 1.28
C LYS A 71 6.82 5.24 0.24
N GLY A 72 7.53 5.76 -0.77
CA GLY A 72 6.94 6.48 -1.89
C GLY A 72 5.97 5.61 -2.70
N VAL A 73 6.41 4.43 -3.12
CA VAL A 73 5.58 3.47 -3.88
C VAL A 73 4.35 3.03 -3.07
N VAL A 74 4.49 2.78 -1.77
CA VAL A 74 3.35 2.44 -0.90
C VAL A 74 2.35 3.60 -0.79
N ALA A 75 2.82 4.84 -0.69
CA ALA A 75 1.94 6.00 -0.65
C ALA A 75 1.17 6.21 -1.97
N GLU A 76 1.85 6.00 -3.10
CA GLU A 76 1.23 6.05 -4.43
C GLU A 76 0.19 4.94 -4.61
N LEU A 77 0.54 3.68 -4.28
CA LEU A 77 -0.40 2.56 -4.29
C LEU A 77 -1.59 2.77 -3.34
N ALA A 78 -1.37 3.39 -2.18
CA ALA A 78 -2.45 3.73 -1.25
C ALA A 78 -3.38 4.83 -1.81
N PHE A 79 -2.83 5.79 -2.55
CA PHE A 79 -3.61 6.82 -3.24
C PHE A 79 -4.41 6.21 -4.41
N GLU A 80 -3.75 5.39 -5.24
CA GLU A 80 -4.41 4.67 -6.33
C GLU A 80 -5.51 3.73 -5.81
N SER A 81 -5.27 3.03 -4.70
CA SER A 81 -6.27 2.18 -4.03
C SER A 81 -7.53 2.95 -3.62
N LYS A 82 -7.40 4.18 -3.13
CA LYS A 82 -8.55 5.05 -2.84
C LYS A 82 -9.30 5.44 -4.12
N GLY A 83 -8.58 5.75 -5.19
CA GLY A 83 -9.16 6.01 -6.50
C GLY A 83 -9.95 4.83 -7.06
N TYR A 84 -9.39 3.62 -7.01
CA TYR A 84 -10.07 2.39 -7.46
C TYR A 84 -11.36 2.11 -6.67
N ARG A 85 -11.36 2.40 -5.38
CA ARG A 85 -12.57 2.25 -4.55
C ARG A 85 -13.68 3.18 -5.02
N ALA A 86 -13.39 4.46 -5.29
CA ALA A 86 -14.39 5.40 -5.79
C ALA A 86 -14.99 4.95 -7.13
N ILE A 87 -14.18 4.38 -8.02
CA ILE A 87 -14.62 3.82 -9.30
C ILE A 87 -15.55 2.63 -9.09
N GLY A 88 -15.19 1.70 -8.21
CA GLY A 88 -16.03 0.54 -7.86
C GLY A 88 -17.41 0.97 -7.32
N LEU A 89 -17.44 1.92 -6.39
CA LEU A 89 -18.69 2.42 -5.81
C LEU A 89 -19.55 3.17 -6.83
N ARG A 90 -18.92 3.96 -7.72
CA ARG A 90 -19.62 4.62 -8.84
C ARG A 90 -20.27 3.60 -9.77
N HIS A 91 -19.56 2.52 -10.09
CA HIS A 91 -20.09 1.45 -10.94
C HIS A 91 -21.32 0.79 -10.30
N VAL A 92 -21.28 0.50 -9.00
CA VAL A 92 -22.41 -0.07 -8.25
C VAL A 92 -23.66 0.81 -8.36
N VAL A 93 -23.50 2.12 -8.14
CA VAL A 93 -24.61 3.10 -8.24
C VAL A 93 -25.14 3.18 -9.67
N GLN A 94 -24.26 3.24 -10.67
CA GLN A 94 -24.65 3.29 -12.08
C GLN A 94 -25.39 2.02 -12.51
N ALA A 95 -24.93 0.85 -12.09
CA ALA A 95 -25.59 -0.42 -12.37
C ALA A 95 -26.98 -0.49 -11.71
N ALA A 96 -27.12 0.02 -10.48
CA ALA A 96 -28.41 0.11 -9.81
C ALA A 96 -29.37 1.04 -10.56
N HIS A 97 -28.90 2.20 -11.02
CA HIS A 97 -29.66 3.14 -11.84
C HIS A 97 -30.10 2.53 -13.17
N LEU A 98 -29.23 1.78 -13.85
CA LEU A 98 -29.57 1.07 -15.08
C LEU A 98 -30.64 0.00 -14.83
N LYS A 99 -30.52 -0.75 -13.72
CA LYS A 99 -31.51 -1.77 -13.36
C LYS A 99 -32.88 -1.16 -13.06
N LEU A 100 -32.91 -0.05 -12.32
CA LEU A 100 -34.15 0.72 -12.09
C LEU A 100 -34.72 1.28 -13.39
N GLY A 101 -33.87 1.81 -14.28
CA GLY A 101 -34.27 2.32 -15.59
C GLY A 101 -34.89 1.26 -16.51
N LYS A 102 -34.40 0.01 -16.44
CA LYS A 102 -35.01 -1.13 -17.15
C LYS A 102 -36.42 -1.47 -16.66
N ARG A 103 -36.71 -1.24 -15.38
CA ARG A 103 -38.00 -1.57 -14.75
C ARG A 103 -39.02 -0.45 -14.87
N PHE A 104 -38.61 0.79 -14.57
CA PHE A 104 -39.50 1.94 -14.43
C PHE A 104 -39.38 2.94 -15.60
N GLY A 105 -38.55 2.63 -16.60
CA GLY A 105 -38.22 3.54 -17.69
C GLY A 105 -37.03 4.46 -17.33
N PRO A 106 -36.31 4.97 -18.33
CA PRO A 106 -35.14 5.79 -18.10
C PRO A 106 -35.50 7.13 -17.44
N LYS A 107 -34.54 7.68 -16.68
CA LYS A 107 -34.64 9.05 -16.15
C LYS A 107 -34.74 10.06 -17.29
N ALA A 108 -35.66 11.01 -17.20
CA ALA A 108 -35.79 12.07 -18.19
C ALA A 108 -34.56 12.99 -18.24
N GLU A 109 -34.34 13.64 -19.38
CA GLU A 109 -33.30 14.65 -19.54
C GLU A 109 -33.57 15.84 -18.60
N GLY A 110 -32.53 16.37 -17.94
CA GLY A 110 -32.66 17.47 -16.96
C GLY A 110 -33.25 17.08 -15.58
N GLN A 111 -33.90 15.92 -15.43
CA GLN A 111 -34.44 15.46 -14.14
C GLN A 111 -33.31 15.08 -13.17
N SER A 112 -33.42 15.41 -11.87
CA SER A 112 -32.44 14.96 -10.87
C SER A 112 -32.64 13.49 -10.47
N TRP A 113 -31.59 12.82 -10.00
CA TRP A 113 -31.72 11.46 -9.46
C TRP A 113 -32.65 11.40 -8.25
N PHE A 114 -32.62 12.44 -7.41
CA PHE A 114 -33.58 12.62 -6.32
C PHE A 114 -35.04 12.60 -6.84
N GLN A 115 -35.38 13.47 -7.79
CA GLN A 115 -36.74 13.54 -8.33
C GLN A 115 -37.19 12.23 -8.96
N TYR A 116 -36.29 11.57 -9.71
CA TYR A 116 -36.58 10.29 -10.35
C TYR A 116 -36.83 9.17 -9.35
N LEU A 117 -35.91 8.98 -8.39
CA LEU A 117 -35.99 7.91 -7.40
C LEU A 117 -37.20 8.08 -6.47
N THR A 118 -37.47 9.29 -6.00
CA THR A 118 -38.67 9.59 -5.20
C THR A 118 -39.95 9.31 -5.99
N GLY A 119 -39.97 9.65 -7.28
CA GLY A 119 -41.12 9.37 -8.15
C GLY A 119 -41.41 7.88 -8.27
N ILE A 120 -40.39 7.07 -8.58
CA ILE A 120 -40.57 5.62 -8.75
C ILE A 120 -40.81 4.89 -7.42
N GLN A 121 -40.22 5.36 -6.30
CA GLN A 121 -40.50 4.83 -4.97
C GLN A 121 -41.94 5.11 -4.55
N THR A 122 -42.47 6.30 -4.88
CA THR A 122 -43.87 6.64 -4.60
C THR A 122 -44.83 5.80 -5.45
N ALA A 123 -44.44 5.47 -6.68
CA ALA A 123 -45.26 4.66 -7.58
C ALA A 123 -45.28 3.16 -7.21
N ASP A 124 -44.16 2.60 -6.73
CA ASP A 124 -44.05 1.19 -6.36
C ASP A 124 -43.13 1.02 -5.11
N PRO A 125 -43.62 1.37 -3.91
CA PRO A 125 -42.81 1.27 -2.68
C PRO A 125 -42.49 -0.19 -2.33
N ASP A 126 -43.36 -1.13 -2.70
CA ASP A 126 -43.17 -2.56 -2.44
C ASP A 126 -42.01 -3.15 -3.24
N TYR A 127 -41.69 -2.61 -4.41
CA TYR A 127 -40.49 -2.99 -5.14
C TYR A 127 -39.22 -2.64 -4.35
N PHE A 128 -39.14 -1.47 -3.74
CA PHE A 128 -37.98 -1.03 -2.96
C PHE A 128 -37.80 -1.86 -1.69
N LYS A 129 -38.90 -2.16 -1.00
CA LYS A 129 -38.93 -3.05 0.18
C LYS A 129 -38.49 -4.46 -0.15
N ARG A 130 -39.09 -5.07 -1.18
CA ARG A 130 -38.76 -6.45 -1.60
C ARG A 130 -37.30 -6.61 -2.02
N ASN A 131 -36.70 -5.56 -2.58
CA ASN A 131 -35.30 -5.55 -2.98
C ASN A 131 -34.35 -5.02 -1.90
N ASN A 132 -34.86 -4.64 -0.73
CA ASN A 132 -34.09 -4.12 0.40
C ASN A 132 -33.20 -2.92 0.03
N ILE A 133 -33.73 -1.97 -0.73
CA ILE A 133 -33.02 -0.77 -1.19
C ILE A 133 -33.67 0.54 -0.71
N GLU A 134 -34.70 0.47 0.14
CA GLU A 134 -35.40 1.66 0.67
C GLU A 134 -34.48 2.53 1.54
N ASP A 135 -33.69 1.91 2.42
CA ASP A 135 -32.74 2.60 3.29
C ASP A 135 -31.51 3.13 2.51
N CYS A 136 -31.32 2.64 1.28
CA CYS A 136 -30.18 3.00 0.43
C CYS A 136 -30.45 4.19 -0.49
N LEU A 137 -31.61 4.83 -0.40
CA LEU A 137 -32.02 5.86 -1.34
C LEU A 137 -31.10 7.08 -1.32
N ASP A 138 -30.67 7.53 -0.15
CA ASP A 138 -29.73 8.65 -0.02
C ASP A 138 -28.42 8.40 -0.78
N LEU A 139 -28.01 7.14 -0.86
CA LEU A 139 -26.85 6.71 -1.65
C LEU A 139 -27.10 6.85 -3.15
N LEU A 140 -28.26 6.38 -3.60
CA LEU A 140 -28.64 6.36 -5.01
C LEU A 140 -28.98 7.76 -5.53
N MET A 141 -29.51 8.65 -4.68
CA MET A 141 -29.90 10.02 -5.02
C MET A 141 -28.72 10.92 -5.38
N LYS A 142 -27.52 10.61 -4.88
CA LYS A 142 -26.28 11.32 -5.20
C LYS A 142 -25.88 11.17 -6.67
N GLY A 143 -26.38 10.16 -7.39
CA GLY A 143 -26.05 9.99 -8.80
C GLY A 143 -24.62 9.47 -9.03
N PRO A 144 -24.29 9.10 -10.27
CA PRO A 144 -22.98 8.56 -10.62
C PRO A 144 -21.87 9.64 -10.70
N ASN A 145 -22.22 10.92 -10.63
CA ASN A 145 -21.25 12.03 -10.79
C ASN A 145 -21.00 12.79 -9.48
N THR A 146 -21.55 12.34 -8.35
CA THR A 146 -21.19 12.95 -7.06
C THR A 146 -19.73 12.67 -6.77
N PRO A 147 -18.92 13.72 -6.50
CA PRO A 147 -17.56 13.53 -6.02
C PRO A 147 -17.65 12.92 -4.62
N TYR A 148 -17.48 11.61 -4.53
CA TYR A 148 -17.12 10.97 -3.28
C TYR A 148 -15.75 11.54 -2.86
N GLU A 149 -15.59 11.94 -1.60
CA GLU A 149 -14.38 12.63 -1.17
C GLU A 149 -13.12 11.82 -1.53
N ALA A 150 -12.19 12.53 -2.18
CA ALA A 150 -10.89 12.12 -2.74
C ALA A 150 -10.89 11.14 -3.95
N GLY A 151 -10.99 11.75 -5.14
CA GLY A 151 -9.99 11.58 -6.21
C GLY A 151 -10.09 10.34 -7.12
N ASN A 152 -10.70 10.50 -8.30
CA ASN A 152 -10.09 10.31 -9.63
C ASN A 152 -11.20 10.06 -10.70
N ARG A 153 -11.00 10.60 -11.90
CA ARG A 153 -11.89 10.53 -13.07
C ARG A 153 -11.47 9.40 -14.04
N ALA A 154 -11.32 8.17 -13.54
CA ALA A 154 -11.13 7.02 -14.42
C ALA A 154 -12.46 6.24 -14.53
N ALA A 155 -13.12 6.35 -15.68
CA ALA A 155 -14.16 5.43 -16.07
C ALA A 155 -13.49 4.14 -16.53
N HIS A 156 -13.94 2.97 -16.08
CA HIS A 156 -14.06 1.70 -16.82
C HIS A 156 -14.72 0.69 -15.88
N GLU A 157 -15.56 -0.19 -16.43
CA GLU A 157 -16.23 -1.29 -15.72
C GLU A 157 -15.19 -2.09 -14.90
N PRO A 158 -15.13 -1.91 -13.57
CA PRO A 158 -14.10 -2.55 -12.77
C PRO A 158 -14.42 -4.05 -12.66
N PRO A 159 -13.39 -4.92 -12.62
CA PRO A 159 -13.57 -6.33 -12.32
C PRO A 159 -14.44 -6.56 -11.07
N PRO A 160 -15.32 -7.57 -11.06
CA PRO A 160 -16.22 -7.86 -9.92
C PRO A 160 -15.49 -7.99 -8.57
N GLU A 161 -14.27 -8.50 -8.58
CA GLU A 161 -13.43 -8.66 -7.40
C GLU A 161 -13.05 -7.31 -6.79
N LEU A 162 -12.72 -6.32 -7.63
CA LEU A 162 -12.41 -4.96 -7.19
C LEU A 162 -13.66 -4.25 -6.65
N ILE A 163 -14.82 -4.50 -7.24
CA ILE A 163 -16.10 -4.00 -6.73
C ILE A 163 -16.38 -4.60 -5.35
N GLN A 164 -16.18 -5.90 -5.18
CA GLN A 164 -16.40 -6.57 -3.90
C GLN A 164 -15.45 -6.06 -2.81
N ILE A 165 -14.17 -5.84 -3.15
CA ILE A 165 -13.19 -5.22 -2.24
C ILE A 165 -13.62 -3.79 -1.88
N ALA A 166 -14.08 -3.00 -2.85
CA ALA A 166 -14.53 -1.63 -2.62
C ALA A 166 -15.76 -1.55 -1.71
N VAL A 167 -16.75 -2.43 -1.94
CA VAL A 167 -17.96 -2.56 -1.11
C VAL A 167 -17.61 -3.01 0.30
N ASN A 168 -16.70 -3.98 0.44
CA ASN A 168 -16.25 -4.48 1.74
C ASN A 168 -15.42 -3.45 2.50
N ALA A 169 -14.55 -2.70 1.83
CA ALA A 169 -13.74 -1.65 2.46
C ALA A 169 -14.57 -0.41 2.84
N ALA A 170 -15.79 -0.27 2.30
CA ALA A 170 -16.70 0.80 2.64
C ALA A 170 -17.43 0.64 3.98
N THR A 171 -17.13 -0.40 4.75
CA THR A 171 -17.76 -0.70 6.04
C THR A 171 -17.25 0.16 7.20
N GLY A 172 -17.71 1.41 7.24
CA GLY A 172 -18.50 1.94 8.37
C GLY A 172 -19.94 2.16 7.86
N PRO A 173 -20.93 2.46 8.72
CA PRO A 173 -22.31 1.93 8.63
C PRO A 173 -22.62 1.15 7.32
N GLY A 174 -22.04 -0.05 7.22
CA GLY A 174 -21.75 -0.71 5.94
C GLY A 174 -22.85 -1.60 5.36
N ALA A 175 -24.10 -1.46 5.78
CA ALA A 175 -25.21 -2.29 5.28
C ALA A 175 -25.65 -1.86 3.87
N ASP A 176 -25.60 -0.55 3.57
CA ASP A 176 -26.26 0.02 2.40
C ASP A 176 -25.53 -0.33 1.09
N TRP A 177 -24.20 -0.25 1.08
CA TRP A 177 -23.41 -0.61 -0.11
C TRP A 177 -23.53 -2.09 -0.46
N GLN A 178 -23.62 -2.96 0.55
CA GLN A 178 -23.86 -4.38 0.33
C GLN A 178 -25.28 -4.64 -0.17
N ALA A 179 -26.27 -3.93 0.35
CA ALA A 179 -27.65 -4.04 -0.09
C ALA A 179 -27.81 -3.58 -1.56
N VAL A 180 -27.22 -2.45 -1.93
CA VAL A 180 -27.22 -1.97 -3.33
C VAL A 180 -26.47 -2.95 -4.24
N TRP A 181 -25.32 -3.50 -3.81
CA TRP A 181 -24.59 -4.46 -4.64
C TRP A 181 -25.34 -5.78 -4.81
N ARG A 182 -26.03 -6.28 -3.77
CA ARG A 182 -26.93 -7.42 -3.88
C ARG A 182 -28.09 -7.14 -4.83
N PHE A 183 -28.67 -5.94 -4.75
CA PHE A 183 -29.72 -5.51 -5.68
C PHE A 183 -29.23 -5.48 -7.12
N VAL A 184 -28.00 -5.04 -7.39
CA VAL A 184 -27.45 -5.06 -8.76
C VAL A 184 -27.31 -6.49 -9.30
N ARG A 185 -26.96 -7.45 -8.44
CA ARG A 185 -26.65 -8.84 -8.80
C ARG A 185 -27.84 -9.79 -8.82
N SER A 186 -28.98 -9.43 -8.22
CA SER A 186 -30.21 -10.21 -8.27
C SER A 186 -30.87 -10.22 -9.65
#